data_AF-A0A4P9X8F7-F1
#
_entry.id   AF-A0A4P9X8F7-F1
#
_cell.length_a   1.000
_cell.length_b   1.000
_cell.length_c   1.000
_cell.angle_alpha   90.00
_cell.angle_beta   90.00
_cell.angle_gamma   90.00
#
_symmetry.space_group_name_H-M   'P 1'
#
loop_
_entity.id
_entity.type
_entity.pdbx_description
1 polymer ?
#
loop_
_entity_poly.entity_id
_entity_poly.type
_entity_poly.pdbx_seq_one_letter_code
_entity_poly.pdbx_strand_id
1 'polypeptide(L)'
;MNLPGLTRDQITIDFDSAKNQLTVGYALQDDRTIANSNEDDEYNHIEEEDAKADAPEQAVSKDKQANAAKSTTSWTRLYRERPDYTGFSRTFAFQDPMDVQKASASMENGVLSLTIPKLVQKTTARITIR
;
A
#
# COMPACT_ATOMS: atom_id res chain seq x y z
N MET A 1 13.01 6.09 -6.15
CA MET A 1 12.59 4.69 -6.00
C MET A 1 11.13 4.59 -6.35
N ASN A 2 10.73 3.60 -7.15
CA ASN A 2 9.39 3.53 -7.73
C ASN A 2 8.48 2.72 -6.80
N LEU A 3 7.54 3.41 -6.16
CA LEU A 3 6.57 2.94 -5.16
C LEU A 3 5.14 3.31 -5.59
N PRO A 4 4.66 2.85 -6.75
CA PRO A 4 3.30 3.15 -7.22
C PRO A 4 2.26 2.54 -6.28
N GLY A 5 1.19 3.28 -5.99
CA GLY A 5 0.09 2.84 -5.12
C GLY A 5 0.33 3.00 -3.61
N LEU A 6 1.54 3.34 -3.18
CA LEU A 6 1.83 3.66 -1.77
C LEU A 6 1.70 5.16 -1.48
N THR A 7 1.33 5.49 -0.25
CA THR A 7 1.32 6.86 0.29
C THR A 7 2.49 7.09 1.26
N ARG A 8 2.76 8.35 1.60
CA ARG A 8 3.94 8.75 2.41
C ARG A 8 3.94 8.16 3.82
N ASP A 9 2.75 8.01 4.39
CA ASP A 9 2.47 7.44 5.72
C ASP A 9 2.62 5.91 5.77
N GLN A 10 2.62 5.23 4.63
CA GLN A 10 2.83 3.77 4.54
C GLN A 10 4.30 3.36 4.45
N ILE A 11 5.23 4.32 4.31
CA ILE A 11 6.65 4.07 4.04
C ILE A 11 7.49 4.44 5.26
N THR A 12 8.35 3.51 5.70
CA THR A 12 9.38 3.79 6.72
C THR A 12 10.72 4.09 6.06
N ILE A 13 11.49 5.01 6.66
CA ILE A 13 12.83 5.41 6.23
C ILE A 13 13.71 5.53 7.48
N ASP A 14 14.61 4.56 7.67
CA ASP A 14 15.46 4.44 8.85
C ASP A 14 16.94 4.56 8.48
N PHE A 15 17.73 5.21 9.33
CA PHE A 15 19.18 5.30 9.14
C PHE A 15 19.94 4.78 10.37
N ASP A 16 20.69 3.69 10.18
CA ASP A 16 21.61 3.15 11.16
C ASP A 16 22.97 3.87 11.03
N SER A 17 23.26 4.76 11.97
CA SER A 17 24.50 5.53 12.02
C SER A 17 25.73 4.73 12.43
N ALA A 18 25.56 3.59 13.11
CA ALA A 18 26.67 2.71 13.46
C ALA A 18 27.13 1.87 12.26
N LYS A 19 26.19 1.48 11.38
CA LYS A 19 26.48 0.73 10.14
C LYS A 19 26.61 1.61 8.89
N ASN A 20 26.31 2.91 8.99
CA ASN A 20 26.22 3.85 7.87
C ASN A 20 25.26 3.33 6.77
N GLN A 21 24.09 2.86 7.19
CA GLN A 21 23.09 2.20 6.35
C GLN A 21 21.73 2.90 6.39
N LEU A 22 21.12 3.09 5.23
CA LEU A 22 19.75 3.54 5.06
C LEU A 22 18.88 2.34 4.70
N THR A 23 17.79 2.11 5.44
CA THR A 23 16.74 1.15 5.08
C THR A 23 15.47 1.90 4.73
N VAL A 24 14.81 1.51 3.64
CA VAL A 24 13.48 1.99 3.26
C VAL A 24 12.56 0.79 3.10
N GLY A 25 11.33 0.86 3.59
CA GLY A 25 10.38 -0.24 3.47
C GLY A 25 8.92 0.14 3.60
N TYR A 26 8.06 -0.86 3.37
CA TYR A 26 6.67 -0.90 3.82
C TYR A 26 6.33 -2.35 4.19
N ALA A 27 5.39 -2.51 5.11
CA ALA A 27 4.76 -3.79 5.41
C ALA A 27 3.25 -3.62 5.34
N LEU A 28 2.56 -4.54 4.67
CA LEU A 28 1.11 -4.62 4.80
C LEU A 28 0.79 -5.25 6.16
N GLN A 29 0.02 -4.55 6.98
CA GLN A 29 -0.70 -5.17 8.09
C GLN A 29 -1.91 -5.89 7.49
N ASP A 30 -1.85 -7.22 7.50
CA ASP A 30 -2.80 -8.08 6.80
C ASP A 30 -4.09 -8.27 7.62
N ASP A 31 -4.94 -7.25 7.60
CA ASP A 31 -6.26 -7.21 8.27
C ASP A 31 -7.24 -8.26 7.68
N ARG A 32 -6.86 -8.94 6.60
CA ARG A 32 -7.60 -10.08 6.01
C ARG A 32 -7.73 -11.27 6.97
N THR A 33 -6.88 -11.36 8.00
CA THR A 33 -6.81 -12.54 8.89
C THR A 33 -7.87 -12.58 10.01
N ILE A 34 -8.66 -11.53 10.21
CA ILE A 34 -9.65 -11.44 11.30
C ILE A 34 -11.11 -11.52 10.82
N ALA A 35 -11.37 -11.43 9.50
CA ALA A 35 -12.73 -11.40 8.96
C ALA A 35 -13.35 -12.77 8.58
N ASN A 36 -12.52 -13.76 8.25
CA ASN A 36 -12.98 -15.01 7.62
C ASN A 36 -12.75 -16.24 8.50
N SER A 37 -13.42 -16.28 9.66
CA SER A 37 -13.65 -17.51 10.43
C SER A 37 -15.14 -17.86 10.41
N ASN A 38 -15.73 -17.93 9.22
CA ASN A 38 -16.99 -18.63 8.96
C ASN A 38 -16.78 -19.49 7.73
N GLU A 39 -17.00 -20.79 7.91
CA GLU A 39 -17.03 -21.80 6.86
C GLU A 39 -18.24 -21.51 5.95
N ASP A 40 -18.09 -21.62 4.62
CA ASP A 40 -19.13 -21.99 3.62
C ASP A 40 -18.62 -21.67 2.19
N ASP A 41 -17.69 -22.50 1.68
CA ASP A 41 -17.22 -22.46 0.28
C ASP A 41 -18.26 -23.09 -0.69
N GLU A 42 -19.43 -22.46 -0.83
CA GLU A 42 -20.43 -22.89 -1.81
C GLU A 42 -20.16 -22.30 -3.22
N TYR A 43 -19.45 -23.07 -4.04
CA TYR A 43 -19.22 -22.76 -5.46
C TYR A 43 -20.49 -22.95 -6.30
N ASN A 44 -21.39 -21.97 -6.26
CA ASN A 44 -22.59 -21.97 -7.11
C ASN A 44 -22.22 -21.87 -8.60
N HIS A 45 -22.40 -22.98 -9.31
CA HIS A 45 -22.37 -23.06 -10.77
C HIS A 45 -23.67 -22.46 -11.32
N ILE A 46 -23.58 -21.56 -12.31
CA ILE A 46 -24.76 -20.98 -12.96
C ILE A 46 -24.79 -21.50 -14.39
N GLU A 47 -25.76 -22.36 -14.68
CA GLU A 47 -26.14 -22.71 -16.05
C GLU A 47 -27.10 -21.63 -16.59
N GLU A 48 -26.92 -21.22 -17.85
CA GLU A 48 -27.78 -20.24 -18.51
C GLU A 48 -28.99 -20.94 -19.15
N GLU A 49 -30.22 -20.48 -18.88
CA GLU A 49 -31.41 -20.89 -19.65
C GLU A 49 -32.34 -19.69 -19.95
N ASP A 50 -32.66 -19.51 -21.23
CA ASP A 50 -33.57 -18.49 -21.78
C ASP A 50 -35.05 -18.90 -21.66
N ALA A 51 -35.93 -18.00 -21.18
CA ALA A 51 -37.33 -17.94 -21.64
C ALA A 51 -38.09 -16.65 -21.22
N LYS A 52 -39.01 -16.19 -22.08
CA LYS A 52 -39.97 -15.10 -21.84
C LYS A 52 -41.26 -15.59 -21.14
N ALA A 53 -41.98 -14.70 -20.43
CA ALA A 53 -43.30 -14.19 -20.88
C ALA A 53 -44.08 -13.34 -19.84
N ASP A 54 -44.68 -12.25 -20.32
CA ASP A 54 -45.95 -11.58 -19.98
C ASP A 54 -46.40 -11.19 -18.54
N ALA A 55 -47.06 -10.02 -18.49
CA ALA A 55 -47.85 -9.45 -17.39
C ALA A 55 -49.34 -9.31 -17.86
N PRO A 56 -50.36 -8.90 -17.05
CA PRO A 56 -50.44 -7.54 -16.46
C PRO A 56 -51.26 -7.37 -15.14
N GLU A 57 -51.23 -6.13 -14.57
CA GLU A 57 -52.29 -5.46 -13.74
C GLU A 57 -52.79 -6.11 -12.42
N GLN A 58 -53.18 -5.44 -11.31
CA GLN A 58 -53.44 -4.06 -10.81
C GLN A 58 -53.29 -4.10 -9.25
N ALA A 59 -53.24 -3.04 -8.41
CA ALA A 59 -52.86 -1.62 -8.50
C ALA A 59 -52.92 -0.95 -7.08
N VAL A 60 -52.53 0.34 -6.98
CA VAL A 60 -52.78 1.32 -5.87
C VAL A 60 -52.16 1.07 -4.47
N SER A 61 -51.18 1.91 -4.08
CA SER A 61 -51.32 2.81 -2.89
C SER A 61 -50.18 3.82 -2.74
N LYS A 62 -50.51 4.95 -2.11
CA LYS A 62 -49.72 6.19 -2.02
C LYS A 62 -48.62 6.22 -0.96
N ASP A 63 -47.62 7.05 -1.24
CA ASP A 63 -46.90 7.95 -0.32
C ASP A 63 -46.39 7.38 1.01
N LYS A 64 -45.11 6.96 1.00
CA LYS A 64 -44.18 7.30 2.10
C LYS A 64 -42.78 7.55 1.54
N GLN A 65 -42.43 8.83 1.44
CA GLN A 65 -41.12 9.31 1.03
C GLN A 65 -40.08 9.08 2.13
N ALA A 66 -39.69 7.82 2.32
CA ALA A 66 -38.52 7.48 3.10
C ALA A 66 -37.28 7.67 2.23
N ASN A 67 -36.53 8.75 2.46
CA ASN A 67 -35.14 8.88 1.99
C ASN A 67 -34.23 7.93 2.80
N ALA A 68 -34.54 6.63 2.75
CA ALA A 68 -33.57 5.60 3.06
C ALA A 68 -32.57 5.61 1.90
N ALA A 69 -31.41 6.22 2.12
CA ALA A 69 -30.25 6.04 1.24
C ALA A 69 -29.96 4.54 1.21
N LYS A 70 -30.43 3.86 0.15
CA LYS A 70 -30.16 2.44 -0.04
C LYS A 70 -28.65 2.32 -0.13
N SER A 71 -28.03 1.68 0.86
CA SER A 71 -26.67 1.20 0.75
C SER A 71 -26.65 0.18 -0.38
N THR A 72 -26.35 0.64 -1.58
CA THR A 72 -26.07 -0.23 -2.72
C THR A 72 -24.72 -0.89 -2.42
N THR A 73 -24.78 -2.02 -1.72
CA THR A 73 -23.64 -2.92 -1.50
C THR A 73 -23.16 -3.40 -2.86
N SER A 74 -22.25 -2.65 -3.46
CA SER A 74 -21.60 -2.98 -4.71
C SER A 74 -20.54 -4.03 -4.42
N TRP A 75 -20.84 -5.28 -4.75
CA TRP A 75 -19.87 -6.36 -4.67
C TRP A 75 -18.77 -6.14 -5.73
N THR A 76 -17.51 -6.35 -5.34
CA THR A 76 -16.36 -6.23 -6.24
C THR A 76 -15.76 -7.61 -6.45
N ARG A 77 -15.90 -8.18 -7.66
CA ARG A 77 -15.27 -9.46 -8.01
C ARG A 77 -13.79 -9.24 -8.35
N LEU A 78 -12.90 -9.77 -7.51
CA LEU A 78 -11.47 -9.79 -7.78
C LEU A 78 -11.13 -11.01 -8.66
N TYR A 79 -10.92 -10.79 -9.96
CA TYR A 79 -10.60 -11.87 -10.91
C TYR A 79 -9.14 -12.35 -10.85
N ARG A 80 -8.24 -11.49 -10.37
CA ARG A 80 -6.80 -11.76 -10.22
C ARG A 80 -6.16 -10.72 -9.31
N GLU A 81 -5.46 -11.18 -8.27
CA GLU A 81 -4.42 -10.39 -7.59
C GLU A 81 -3.04 -11.01 -7.82
N ARG A 82 -1.98 -10.33 -7.38
CA ARG A 82 -0.66 -10.95 -7.26
C ARG A 82 -0.56 -11.61 -5.89
N PRO A 83 -0.17 -12.89 -5.79
CA PRO A 83 -0.16 -13.61 -4.51
C PRO A 83 0.99 -13.21 -3.57
N ASP A 84 1.91 -12.36 -4.01
CA ASP A 84 3.21 -12.07 -3.35
C ASP A 84 3.39 -10.62 -2.90
N TYR A 85 2.33 -9.80 -2.91
CA TYR A 85 2.41 -8.38 -2.52
C TYR A 85 2.30 -8.20 -0.98
N THR A 86 3.36 -8.54 -0.24
CA THR A 86 3.37 -8.55 1.25
C THR A 86 4.14 -7.40 1.90
N GLY A 87 5.00 -6.72 1.14
CA GLY A 87 5.90 -5.68 1.65
C GLY A 87 7.11 -5.49 0.74
N PHE A 88 7.97 -4.53 1.08
CA PHE A 88 9.35 -4.46 0.58
C PHE A 88 10.23 -3.91 1.68
N SER A 89 11.49 -4.34 1.71
CA SER A 89 12.55 -3.67 2.46
C SER A 89 13.79 -3.61 1.60
N ARG A 90 14.45 -2.46 1.58
CA ARG A 90 15.68 -2.23 0.82
C ARG A 90 16.67 -1.41 1.62
N THR A 91 17.85 -1.98 1.84
CA THR A 91 18.96 -1.33 2.54
C THR A 91 20.04 -0.88 1.55
N PHE A 92 20.63 0.29 1.81
CA PHE A 92 21.75 0.88 1.10
C PHE A 92 22.86 1.17 2.10
N ALA A 93 24.08 0.69 1.84
CA ALA A 93 25.26 1.00 2.66
C ALA A 93 26.09 2.09 1.98
N PHE A 94 26.47 3.13 2.72
CA PHE A 94 27.30 4.22 2.20
C PHE A 94 28.78 4.02 2.55
N GLN A 95 29.66 4.41 1.62
CA GLN A 95 31.12 4.35 1.84
C GLN A 95 31.61 5.54 2.67
N ASP A 96 31.12 6.74 2.37
CA ASP A 96 31.41 7.95 3.14
C ASP A 96 30.37 8.14 4.26
N PRO A 97 30.70 8.78 5.39
CA PRO A 97 29.71 9.17 6.40
C PRO A 97 28.71 10.19 5.83
N MET A 98 27.45 10.09 6.25
CA MET A 98 26.34 10.93 5.74
C MET A 98 25.80 11.90 6.79
N ASP A 99 25.36 13.09 6.35
CA ASP A 99 24.75 14.14 7.19
C ASP A 99 23.22 14.00 7.18
N VAL A 100 22.72 13.04 7.96
CA VAL A 100 21.29 12.68 8.05
C VAL A 100 20.42 13.84 8.54
N GLN A 101 20.98 14.75 9.35
CA GLN A 101 20.24 15.92 9.87
C GLN A 101 19.89 16.93 8.77
N LYS A 102 20.54 16.84 7.60
CA LYS A 102 20.20 17.61 6.39
C LYS A 102 19.57 16.75 5.29
N ALA A 103 19.11 15.54 5.61
CA ALA A 103 18.39 14.71 4.66
C ALA A 103 17.01 15.31 4.32
N SER A 104 16.56 15.09 3.08
CA SER A 104 15.23 15.50 2.62
C SER A 104 14.62 14.43 1.73
N ALA A 105 13.31 14.22 1.86
CA ALA A 105 12.54 13.27 1.07
C ALA A 105 11.36 13.97 0.39
N SER A 106 11.05 13.57 -0.84
CA SER A 106 9.80 13.92 -1.52
C SER A 106 9.17 12.67 -2.14
N MET A 107 7.85 12.66 -2.28
CA MET A 107 7.14 11.59 -2.97
C MET A 107 6.09 12.18 -3.89
N GLU A 108 6.24 11.91 -5.18
CA GLU A 108 5.44 12.46 -6.28
C GLU A 108 5.21 11.37 -7.33
N ASN A 109 3.98 11.23 -7.83
CA ASN A 109 3.63 10.27 -8.89
C ASN A 109 4.09 8.82 -8.63
N GLY A 110 4.05 8.37 -7.37
CA GLY A 110 4.54 7.04 -6.97
C GLY A 110 6.06 6.89 -7.00
N VAL A 111 6.83 7.98 -6.98
CA VAL A 111 8.30 7.96 -6.90
C VAL A 111 8.76 8.64 -5.63
N LEU A 112 9.46 7.90 -4.77
CA LEU A 112 10.17 8.42 -3.60
C LEU A 112 11.57 8.90 -4.02
N SER A 113 11.85 10.19 -3.84
CA SER A 113 13.17 10.80 -4.01
C SER A 113 13.74 11.14 -2.64
N LEU A 114 14.99 10.78 -2.40
CA LEU A 114 15.68 11.00 -1.13
C LEU A 114 17.05 11.58 -1.38
N THR A 115 17.34 12.71 -0.74
CA THR A 115 18.64 13.39 -0.79
C THR A 115 19.27 13.33 0.59
N ILE A 116 20.46 12.74 0.69
CA ILE A 116 21.27 12.74 1.92
C ILE A 116 22.64 13.33 1.57
N PRO A 117 23.02 14.49 2.12
CA PRO A 117 24.35 15.06 1.90
C PRO A 117 25.46 14.21 2.51
N LYS A 118 26.65 14.21 1.90
CA LYS A 118 27.85 13.65 2.54
C LYS A 118 28.26 14.52 3.74
N LEU A 119 28.71 13.90 4.82
CA LEU A 119 29.29 14.60 5.96
C LEU A 119 30.69 15.10 5.59
N VAL A 120 30.86 16.42 5.50
CA VAL A 120 32.12 17.04 5.05
C VAL A 120 33.18 17.02 6.16
N GLN A 121 33.93 15.92 6.26
CA GLN A 121 35.07 15.82 7.19
C GLN A 121 36.37 16.35 6.54
N LYS A 122 36.66 17.64 6.75
CA LYS A 122 37.95 18.25 6.37
C LYS A 122 39.04 18.01 7.43
N THR A 123 39.51 16.78 7.57
CA THR A 123 40.67 16.47 8.44
C THR A 123 41.61 15.42 7.82
N THR A 124 42.42 15.84 6.85
CA THR A 124 43.65 15.11 6.48
C THR A 124 44.69 15.29 7.59
N ALA A 125 44.86 14.29 8.45
CA ALA A 125 45.93 14.28 9.45
C ALA A 125 47.24 13.75 8.84
N ARG A 126 48.35 14.46 9.05
CA ARG A 126 49.69 13.93 8.74
C ARG A 126 50.15 13.04 9.89
N ILE A 127 50.38 11.76 9.59
CA ILE A 127 51.03 10.83 10.52
C ILE A 127 52.55 11.06 10.42
N THR A 128 53.21 11.25 11.56
CA THR A 128 54.68 11.35 11.65
C THR A 128 55.23 10.06 12.23
N ILE A 129 56.09 9.38 11.48
CA ILE A 129 56.85 8.22 11.97
C ILE A 129 57.97 8.74 12.89
N ARG A 130 58.23 8.02 13.99
CA ARG A 130 59.36 8.23 14.91
C ARG A 130 60.17 6.93 15.01
#